data_AF-A0A6N7TQD5-F1
#
_entry.id   AF-A0A6N7TQD5-F1
#
_cell.length_a   1.000
_cell.length_b   1.000
_cell.length_c   1.000
_cell.angle_alpha   90.00
_cell.angle_beta   90.00
_cell.angle_gamma   90.00
#
_symmetry.space_group_name_H-M   'P 1'
#
loop_
_entity.id
_entity.type
_entity.pdbx_description
1 polymer ?
#
loop_
_entity_poly.entity_id
_entity_poly.type
_entity_poly.pdbx_seq_one_letter_code
_entity_poly.pdbx_strand_id
1 'polypeptide(L)' 'MTLKEAMIYRGENESTLALMLATRPLDVRRWCKPGGLEKLSAQRLQQLAKALDGGVLITEDGAEFELYGGRV' A
#
# COMPACT_ATOMS: atom_id res chain seq x y z
N MET A 1 2.10 9.97 1.08
CA MET A 1 0.64 9.69 1.17
C MET A 1 0.36 8.33 1.84
N THR A 2 -0.82 8.10 2.40
CA THR A 2 -1.18 6.82 3.05
C THR A 2 -1.44 5.70 2.03
N LEU A 3 -1.42 4.43 2.48
CA LEU A 3 -1.83 3.29 1.64
C LEU A 3 -3.25 3.47 1.07
N LYS A 4 -4.18 3.96 1.88
CA LYS A 4 -5.58 4.12 1.47
C LYS A 4 -5.72 5.17 0.37
N GLU A 5 -5.00 6.29 0.49
CA GLU A 5 -4.97 7.33 -0.54
C GLU A 5 -4.32 6.83 -1.83
N ALA A 6 -3.21 6.11 -1.72
CA ALA A 6 -2.52 5.53 -2.87
C ALA A 6 -3.42 4.55 -3.65
N MET A 7 -4.17 3.70 -2.94
CA MET A 7 -5.16 2.81 -3.54
C MET A 7 -6.27 3.59 -4.26
N ILE A 8 -6.88 4.57 -3.59
CA ILE A 8 -7.94 5.40 -4.17
C ILE A 8 -7.45 6.12 -5.44
N TYR A 9 -6.23 6.65 -5.40
CA TYR A 9 -5.62 7.32 -6.56
C TYR A 9 -5.53 6.37 -7.77
N ARG A 10 -5.12 5.12 -7.53
CA ARG A 10 -5.03 4.05 -8.54
C ARG A 10 -6.35 3.42 -8.93
N GLY A 11 -7.48 3.82 -8.33
CA GLY A 11 -8.77 3.18 -8.56
C GLY A 11 -8.91 1.81 -7.91
N GLU A 12 -8.04 1.50 -6.94
CA GLU A 12 -7.98 0.23 -6.22
C GLU A 12 -8.78 0.28 -4.91
N ASN A 13 -9.27 -0.88 -4.48
CA ASN A 13 -9.87 -1.10 -3.16
C ASN A 13 -9.22 -2.30 -2.46
N GLU A 14 -9.64 -2.58 -1.23
CA GLU A 14 -9.03 -3.64 -0.42
C GLU A 14 -9.14 -5.03 -1.05
N SER A 15 -10.18 -5.28 -1.84
CA SER A 15 -10.37 -6.57 -2.50
C SER A 15 -9.48 -6.71 -3.73
N THR A 16 -9.38 -5.65 -4.55
CA THR A 16 -8.55 -5.67 -5.76
C THR A 16 -7.06 -5.71 -5.42
N LEU A 17 -6.61 -4.92 -4.44
CA LEU A 17 -5.23 -4.97 -3.97
C LEU A 17 -4.92 -6.33 -3.29
N ALA A 18 -5.86 -6.89 -2.53
CA ALA A 18 -5.67 -8.20 -1.93
C ALA A 18 -5.48 -9.31 -2.98
N LEU A 19 -6.23 -9.24 -4.08
CA LEU A 19 -6.09 -10.14 -5.22
C LEU A 19 -4.70 -10.02 -5.87
N MET A 20 -4.24 -8.79 -6.14
CA MET A 20 -2.91 -8.53 -6.71
C MET A 20 -1.76 -9.07 -5.85
N LEU A 21 -1.94 -9.04 -4.52
CA LEU A 21 -0.91 -9.41 -3.55
C LEU A 21 -1.04 -10.84 -3.00
N ALA A 22 -2.00 -11.61 -3.53
CA ALA A 22 -2.37 -12.95 -3.07
C ALA A 22 -2.54 -13.01 -1.53
N THR A 23 -3.33 -12.09 -0.99
CA THR A 23 -3.63 -11.98 0.45
C THR A 23 -5.15 -11.86 0.68
N ARG A 24 -5.57 -11.70 1.94
CA ARG A 24 -6.99 -11.48 2.27
C ARG A 24 -7.31 -9.99 2.33
N PRO A 25 -8.51 -9.56 1.91
CA PRO A 25 -8.95 -8.16 2.06
C PRO A 25 -8.88 -7.64 3.49
N LEU A 26 -9.08 -8.52 4.49
CA LEU A 26 -8.94 -8.16 5.90
C LEU A 26 -7.52 -7.74 6.27
N ASP A 27 -6.50 -8.37 5.66
CA ASP A 27 -5.11 -8.02 5.93
C ASP A 27 -4.81 -6.63 5.33
N VAL A 28 -5.31 -6.33 4.13
CA VAL A 28 -5.23 -4.97 3.54
C VAL A 28 -5.91 -3.93 4.44
N ARG A 29 -7.11 -4.22 4.96
CA ARG A 29 -7.80 -3.32 5.92
C ARG A 29 -6.99 -3.07 7.19
N ARG A 30 -6.20 -4.04 7.65
CA ARG A 30 -5.31 -3.89 8.80
C ARG A 30 -4.10 -3.02 8.47
N TRP A 31 -3.56 -3.12 7.26
CA TRP A 31 -2.45 -2.31 6.79
C TRP A 31 -2.83 -0.83 6.64
N CYS A 32 -4.09 -0.54 6.28
CA CYS A 32 -4.60 0.84 6.18
C CYS A 32 -4.79 1.55 7.54
N LYS A 33 -4.63 0.85 8.68
CA LYS A 33 -4.71 1.48 10.01
C LYS A 33 -3.37 2.13 10.38
N PRO A 34 -3.36 3.14 11.27
CA PRO A 34 -2.12 3.70 11.81
C PRO A 34 -1.18 2.59 12.33
N GLY A 35 0.10 2.67 11.97
CA GLY A 35 1.11 1.65 12.31
C GLY A 35 0.92 0.29 11.64
N GLY A 36 -0.03 0.16 10.72
CA GLY A 36 -0.31 -1.11 10.02
C GLY A 36 0.81 -1.54 9.08
N LEU A 37 1.48 -0.58 8.45
CA LEU A 37 2.58 -0.81 7.51
C LEU A 37 3.91 -1.13 8.19
N GLU A 38 4.16 -0.58 9.39
CA GLU A 38 5.38 -0.81 10.18
C GLU A 38 5.57 -2.28 10.59
N LYS A 39 4.47 -3.05 10.61
CA LYS A 39 4.48 -4.47 10.96
C LYS A 39 4.77 -5.38 9.76
N LEU A 40 4.96 -4.80 8.57
CA LEU A 40 5.19 -5.55 7.34
C LEU A 40 6.68 -5.75 7.09
N SER A 41 7.01 -6.90 6.51
CA SER A 41 8.37 -7.13 6.02
C SER A 41 8.69 -6.17 4.87
N ALA A 42 9.98 -5.86 4.68
CA ALA A 42 10.45 -5.09 3.54
C ALA A 42 9.99 -5.68 2.20
N GLN A 43 9.94 -7.02 2.09
CA GLN A 43 9.41 -7.71 0.90
C GLN A 43 7.94 -7.35 0.65
N ARG A 44 7.11 -7.31 1.69
CA ARG A 44 5.69 -6.97 1.53
C ARG A 44 5.50 -5.50 1.17
N LEU A 45 6.32 -4.61 1.72
CA LEU A 45 6.34 -3.18 1.35
C LEU A 45 6.76 -2.99 -0.12
N GLN A 46 7.76 -3.73 -0.60
CA GLN A 46 8.15 -3.73 -2.02
C GLN A 46 7.04 -4.24 -2.94
N GLN A 47 6.30 -5.28 -2.53
CA GLN A 47 5.15 -5.76 -3.30
C GLN A 47 4.03 -4.72 -3.36
N LEU A 48 3.78 -3.99 -2.26
CA LEU A 48 2.81 -2.90 -2.23
C LEU A 48 3.22 -1.75 -3.17
N ALA A 49 4.47 -1.31 -3.09
CA ALA A 49 5.05 -0.32 -4.01
C ALA A 49 4.85 -0.75 -5.48
N LYS A 50 5.17 -1.99 -5.82
CA LYS A 50 5.00 -2.52 -7.18
C LYS A 50 3.54 -2.57 -7.61
N ALA A 51 2.64 -3.02 -6.74
CA ALA A 51 1.22 -3.14 -7.07
C ALA A 51 0.55 -1.78 -7.32
N LEU A 52 1.04 -0.73 -6.68
CA LEU A 52 0.51 0.62 -6.80
C LEU A 52 1.33 1.51 -7.74
N ASP A 53 2.31 0.96 -8.46
CA ASP A 53 3.21 1.69 -9.35
C ASP A 53 3.85 2.91 -8.64
N GLY A 54 4.62 2.62 -7.59
CA GLY A 54 5.17 3.64 -6.71
C GLY A 54 6.35 3.14 -5.86
N GLY A 55 6.74 3.98 -4.91
CA GLY A 55 7.69 3.69 -3.84
C GLY A 55 7.04 3.72 -2.46
N VAL A 56 7.71 3.10 -1.49
CA VAL A 56 7.41 3.28 -0.07
C VAL A 56 8.58 4.01 0.58
N LEU A 57 8.30 5.16 1.19
CA LEU A 57 9.22 5.94 1.99
C LEU A 57 9.02 5.59 3.47
N ILE A 58 10.10 5.23 4.17
CA ILE A 58 10.09 5.02 5.61
C ILE A 58 10.63 6.29 6.26
N THR A 59 9.84 6.89 7.14
CA THR A 59 10.16 8.13 7.86
C THR A 59 10.04 7.91 9.37
N GLU A 60 10.39 8.92 10.17
CA GLU A 60 10.21 8.89 11.63
C GLU A 60 8.73 8.76 12.03
N ASP A 61 7.81 9.27 11.19
CA ASP A 61 6.37 9.25 11.42
C ASP A 61 5.68 7.97 10.87
N GLY A 62 6.45 7.07 10.25
CA GLY A 62 5.98 5.80 9.72
C GLY A 62 6.24 5.63 8.22
N ALA A 63 5.43 4.78 7.58
CA ALA A 63 5.57 4.45 6.16
C ALA A 63 4.57 5.21 5.28
N GLU A 64 5.10 5.85 4.24
CA GLU A 64 4.34 6.59 3.24
C GLU A 64 4.54 6.05 1.84
N PHE A 65 3.56 6.28 0.96
CA PHE A 65 3.61 5.98 -0.47
C PHE A 65 3.94 7.24 -1.27
N GLU A 66 4.72 7.03 -2.32
CA GLU A 66 4.97 7.96 -3.42
C GLU A 66 4.58 7.25 -4.72
N LEU A 67 3.72 7.85 -5.54
CA LEU A 67 3.22 7.23 -6.77
C LEU A 67 3.91 7.83 -8.00
N TYR A 68 4.25 6.99 -8.97
CA TYR A 68 4.89 7.41 -10.22
C TYR A 68 3.86 7.49 -11.36
N GLY A 69 3.97 8.49 -12.23
CA GLY A 69 3.05 8.63 -13.37
C GLY A 69 1.62 9.05 -12.99
N GLY A 70 0.81 9.30 -14.02
CA GLY A 70 -0.58 9.77 -13.86
C GLY A 70 -1.55 8.64 -13.47
N ARG A 71 -2.78 9.04 -13.11
CA ARG A 71 -3.90 8.11 -12.93
C ARG A 71 -4.19 7.39 -14.26
N VAL A 72 -4.18 6.05 -14.22
CA VAL A 72 -4.51 5.17 -15.37
C VAL A 72 -6.01 5.21 -15.64
#